data_AF-A0A7W4CNN6-F1
#
_entry.id   AF-A0A7W4CNN6-F1
#
_cell.length_a   1.000
_cell.length_b   1.000
_cell.length_c   1.000
_cell.angle_alpha   90.00
_cell.angle_beta   90.00
_cell.angle_gamma   90.00
#
_symmetry.space_group_name_H-M   'P 1'
#
loop_
_entity.id
_entity.type
_entity.pdbx_description
1 polymer ?
#
loop_
_entity_poly.entity_id
_entity_poly.type
_entity_poly.pdbx_seq_one_letter_code
_entity_poly.pdbx_strand_id
1 'polypeptide(L)'
;MIDREKADIGVFLTLHEPTGPMKAEAAGAGQFQLDGFDPVPRIQIVTVEEAMALRERAVRIPLARADTFRKPAREEDKSRQFGLDL
;
A
#
# COMPACT_ATOMS: atom_id res chain seq x y z
N MET A 1 0.60 2.67 15.63
CA MET A 1 0.67 3.89 14.78
C MET A 1 -0.29 3.75 13.58
N ILE A 2 -1.59 3.51 13.82
CA ILE A 2 -2.66 3.42 12.80
C ILE A 2 -3.78 4.43 13.08
N ASP A 3 -3.94 4.80 14.35
CA ASP A 3 -4.93 5.77 14.82
C ASP A 3 -4.70 7.20 14.29
N ARG A 4 -3.46 7.53 13.89
CA ARG A 4 -3.07 8.88 13.48
C ARG A 4 -3.48 9.26 12.06
N GLU A 5 -3.77 8.29 11.19
CA GLU A 5 -4.01 8.52 9.75
C GLU A 5 -5.46 8.26 9.34
N LYS A 6 -6.36 7.88 10.27
CA LYS A 6 -7.75 7.44 9.97
C LYS A 6 -7.83 6.41 8.83
N ALA A 7 -6.84 5.51 8.75
CA ALA A 7 -6.82 4.47 7.74
C ALA A 7 -7.52 3.20 8.24
N ASP A 8 -8.50 2.72 7.49
CA ASP A 8 -9.26 1.50 7.81
C ASP A 8 -8.40 0.22 7.66
N ILE A 9 -7.47 0.24 6.70
CA ILE A 9 -6.55 -0.86 6.36
C ILE A 9 -5.17 -0.28 6.03
N GLY A 10 -4.11 -0.95 6.47
CA GLY A 10 -2.71 -0.62 6.18
C GLY A 10 -1.93 -1.79 5.59
N VAL A 11 -0.96 -1.47 4.73
CA VAL A 11 -0.05 -2.45 4.11
C VAL A 11 1.39 -2.12 4.48
N PHE A 12 2.11 -3.11 5.00
CA PHE A 12 3.54 -3.02 5.24
C PHE A 12 4.30 -3.79 4.16
N LEU A 13 4.94 -3.05 3.25
CA LEU A 13 5.74 -3.62 2.16
C LEU A 13 7.20 -3.78 2.60
N THR A 14 7.76 -4.99 2.44
CA THR A 14 9.13 -5.31 2.86
C THR A 14 9.93 -6.03 1.77
N LEU A 15 11.24 -5.76 1.71
CA LEU A 15 12.16 -6.51 0.86
C LEU A 15 12.57 -7.86 1.45
N HIS A 16 12.54 -7.99 2.77
CA HIS A 16 12.97 -9.19 3.49
C HIS A 16 11.77 -9.93 4.05
N GLU A 17 11.96 -11.22 4.34
CA GLU A 17 10.95 -12.04 4.97
C GLU A 17 10.51 -11.42 6.32
N PRO A 18 9.19 -11.28 6.57
CA PRO A 18 8.71 -10.68 7.79
C PRO A 18 9.06 -11.50 9.03
N THR A 19 9.57 -10.82 10.06
CA THR A 19 9.93 -11.46 11.33
C THR A 19 8.70 -11.88 12.13
N GLY A 20 8.88 -12.80 13.08
CA GLY A 20 7.81 -13.25 13.97
C GLY A 20 7.07 -12.11 14.69
N PRO A 21 7.78 -11.15 15.32
CA PRO A 21 7.15 -9.98 15.95
C PRO A 21 6.31 -9.15 14.98
N MET A 22 6.76 -8.99 13.72
CA MET A 22 5.99 -8.23 12.72
C MET A 22 4.67 -8.95 12.38
N LYS A 23 4.72 -10.27 12.20
CA LYS A 23 3.51 -11.09 11.98
C LYS A 23 2.56 -11.00 13.17
N ALA A 24 3.09 -11.00 14.39
CA ALA A 24 2.30 -10.88 15.61
C ALA A 24 1.62 -9.51 15.74
N GLU A 25 2.35 -8.42 15.48
CA GLU A 25 1.78 -7.06 15.43
C GLU A 25 0.67 -6.94 14.39
N ALA A 26 0.90 -7.48 13.18
CA ALA A 26 -0.10 -7.46 12.12
C ALA A 26 -1.36 -8.24 12.49
N ALA A 27 -1.20 -9.43 13.10
CA ALA A 27 -2.33 -10.22 13.60
C ALA A 27 -3.06 -9.54 14.77
N GLY A 28 -2.32 -8.90 15.67
CA GLY A 28 -2.85 -8.19 16.83
C GLY A 28 -3.70 -6.96 16.46
N ALA A 29 -3.47 -6.38 15.28
CA ALA A 29 -4.28 -5.28 14.77
C ALA A 29 -5.73 -5.69 14.42
N GLY A 30 -6.02 -6.99 14.30
CA GLY A 30 -7.36 -7.52 14.05
C GLY A 30 -7.82 -7.40 12.60
N GLN A 31 -9.13 -7.57 12.39
CA GLN A 31 -9.76 -7.57 11.08
C GLN A 31 -10.70 -6.37 10.91
N PHE A 32 -10.75 -5.84 9.70
CA PHE A 32 -11.72 -4.85 9.26
C PHE A 32 -12.90 -5.59 8.63
N GLN A 33 -14.11 -5.27 9.11
CA GLN A 33 -15.37 -5.83 8.62
C GLN A 33 -16.12 -4.74 7.85
N LEU A 34 -16.64 -5.10 6.69
CA LEU A 34 -17.54 -4.26 5.91
C LEU A 34 -18.77 -5.10 5.56
N ASP A 35 -19.98 -4.56 5.75
CA ASP A 35 -21.22 -5.27 5.45
C ASP A 35 -21.27 -5.69 3.97
N GLY A 36 -21.53 -6.97 3.74
CA GLY A 36 -21.56 -7.56 2.40
C GLY A 36 -20.20 -7.99 1.84
N PHE A 37 -19.10 -7.88 2.60
CA PHE A 37 -17.76 -8.33 2.21
C PHE A 37 -17.13 -9.23 3.26
N ASP A 38 -16.21 -10.08 2.80
CA ASP A 38 -15.39 -10.89 3.70
C ASP A 38 -14.47 -10.00 4.55
N PRO A 39 -14.26 -10.34 5.84
CA PRO A 39 -13.36 -9.59 6.70
C PRO A 39 -11.93 -9.67 6.17
N VAL A 40 -11.21 -8.55 6.26
CA VAL A 40 -9.82 -8.43 5.80
C VAL A 40 -8.90 -8.01 6.95
N PRO A 41 -7.62 -8.43 6.96
CA PRO A 41 -6.69 -7.97 7.99
C PRO A 41 -6.50 -6.46 7.95
N ARG A 42 -6.52 -5.79 9.11
CA ARG A 42 -6.26 -4.35 9.20
C ARG A 42 -4.83 -4.00 8.87
N ILE A 43 -3.89 -4.88 9.19
CA ILE A 43 -2.49 -4.77 8.77
C ILE A 43 -2.16 -5.99 7.94
N GLN A 44 -1.68 -5.76 6.71
CA GLN A 44 -1.23 -6.80 5.81
C GLN A 44 0.26 -6.60 5.56
N ILE A 45 1.05 -7.66 5.72
CA ILE A 45 2.46 -7.63 5.37
C ILE A 45 2.61 -8.28 4.00
N VAL A 46 3.30 -7.59 3.10
CA VAL A 46 3.54 -8.06 1.74
C VAL A 46 5.03 -7.91 1.45
N THR A 47 5.65 -8.95 0.90
CA THR A 47 7.01 -8.87 0.40
C THR A 47 7.03 -8.27 -1.01
N VAL A 48 8.14 -7.65 -1.41
CA VAL A 48 8.31 -7.16 -2.78
C VAL A 48 8.19 -8.31 -3.79
N GLU A 49 8.69 -9.50 -3.45
CA GLU A 49 8.57 -10.71 -4.28
C GLU A 49 7.10 -11.09 -4.51
N GLU A 50 6.29 -11.14 -3.44
CA GLU A 50 4.85 -11.38 -3.53
C GLU A 50 4.12 -10.29 -4.30
N ALA A 51 4.48 -9.02 -4.08
CA ALA A 51 3.89 -7.89 -4.80
C ALA A 51 4.14 -7.98 -6.31
N MET A 52 5.34 -8.39 -6.73
CA MET A 52 5.67 -8.57 -8.14
C MET A 52 4.98 -9.80 -8.74
N ALA A 53 4.85 -10.89 -7.98
CA ALA A 53 4.21 -12.13 -8.44
C ALA A 53 2.69 -12.02 -8.54
N LEU A 54 2.05 -11.40 -7.54
CA LEU A 54 0.60 -11.37 -7.39
C LEU A 54 -0.04 -10.06 -7.87
N ARG A 55 0.75 -9.00 -8.07
CA ARG A 55 0.29 -7.66 -8.52
C ARG A 55 -0.85 -7.14 -7.65
N GLU A 56 -2.00 -6.80 -8.25
CA GLU A 56 -3.17 -6.31 -7.51
C GLU A 56 -3.72 -7.32 -6.49
N ARG A 57 -3.39 -8.61 -6.62
CA ARG A 57 -3.85 -9.65 -5.69
C ARG A 57 -2.97 -9.80 -4.46
N ALA A 58 -1.83 -9.10 -4.39
CA ALA A 58 -0.92 -9.20 -3.24
C ALA A 58 -1.51 -8.58 -1.96
N VAL A 59 -2.50 -7.69 -2.10
CA VAL A 59 -3.19 -7.04 -0.98
C VAL A 59 -4.68 -7.34 -1.08
N ARG A 60 -5.31 -7.69 0.05
CA ARG A 60 -6.76 -7.88 0.16
C ARG A 60 -7.42 -6.56 0.53
N ILE A 61 -8.12 -5.95 -0.43
CA ILE A 61 -8.91 -4.73 -0.21
C ILE A 61 -10.37 -5.06 -0.55
N PRO A 62 -11.34 -4.82 0.35
CA PRO A 62 -12.72 -5.25 0.15
C PRO A 62 -13.40 -4.58 -1.06
N LEU A 63 -12.95 -3.38 -1.45
CA LEU A 63 -13.48 -2.60 -2.58
C LEU A 63 -12.60 -2.66 -3.85
N ALA A 64 -11.68 -3.63 -3.98
CA ALA A 64 -10.62 -3.62 -5.01
C ALA A 64 -11.07 -3.64 -6.50
N ARG A 65 -12.36 -3.71 -6.82
CA ARG A 65 -12.82 -3.51 -8.19
C ARG A 65 -13.09 -2.02 -8.42
N ALA A 66 -12.09 -1.38 -9.03
CA ALA A 66 -12.07 -0.04 -9.61
C ALA A 66 -11.58 1.10 -8.68
N ASP A 67 -10.50 1.76 -9.11
CA ASP A 67 -10.29 3.22 -8.94
C ASP A 67 -9.49 3.79 -7.76
N THR A 68 -8.73 3.01 -6.99
CA THR A 68 -7.85 3.59 -5.93
C THR A 68 -6.40 3.86 -6.33
N PHE A 69 -6.02 3.61 -7.59
CA PHE A 69 -4.67 3.90 -8.08
C PHE A 69 -4.48 5.41 -8.30
N ARG A 70 -4.07 6.15 -7.26
CA ARG A 70 -3.64 7.54 -7.40
C ARG A 70 -2.31 7.57 -8.13
N LYS A 71 -2.37 7.72 -9.46
CA LYS A 71 -1.20 7.86 -10.34
C LYS A 71 -0.33 9.02 -9.80
N PRO A 72 0.97 8.81 -9.52
CA PRO A 72 1.84 9.88 -9.06
C PRO A 72 1.88 10.99 -10.11
N ALA A 73 1.89 12.25 -9.66
CA ALA A 73 2.05 13.38 -10.56
C ALA A 73 3.38 13.22 -11.30
N ARG A 74 3.32 13.27 -12.63
CA ARG A 74 4.52 13.19 -13.46
C ARG A 74 5.28 14.50 -13.27
N GLU A 75 6.51 14.42 -12.78
CA GLU A 75 7.38 15.59 -12.67
C GLU A 75 7.74 16.05 -14.09
N GLU A 76 7.24 17.22 -14.50
CA GLU A 76 7.69 17.87 -15.72
C GLU A 76 9.01 18.57 -15.42
N ASP A 77 10.10 17.97 -15.89
CA ASP A 77 11.42 18.60 -15.94
C ASP A 77 11.35 19.89 -16.78
N LYS A 78 11.19 21.04 -16.11
CA LYS A 78 11.25 22.38 -16.73
C LYS A 78 12.69 22.87 -16.88
N SER A 79 13.64 21.98 -17.11
CA SER A 79 15.01 22.31 -17.53
C SER A 79 15.06 22.53 -19.06
N ARG A 80 14.21 23.42 -19.59
CA ARG A 80 14.33 23.95 -20.96
C ARG A 80 14.99 25.34 -20.91
N GLN A 81 16.32 25.31 -20.94
CA GLN A 81 17.23 26.21 -21.65
C GLN A 81 16.69 27.63 -21.92
N PHE A 82 16.97 28.59 -21.02
CA PHE A 82 17.00 29.99 -21.40
C PHE A 82 18.36 30.27 -22.04
N GLY A 83 18.32 30.70 -23.30
CA GLY A 83 19.49 31.09 -24.07
C GLY A 83 20.25 32.22 -23.37
N LEU A 84 21.58 32.07 -23.34
CA LEU A 84 22.49 33.17 -23.10
C LEU A 84 22.42 34.07 -24.33
N ASP A 85 22.01 35.32 -24.17
CA ASP A 85 22.31 36.37 -25.14
C ASP A 85 23.13 37.45 -24.43
N LEU A 86 24.20 37.85 -25.11
CA LEU A 86 25.33 38.66 -24.66
C LEU A 86 25.06 40.16 -24.87
#